data_AF-A0A2E5WZF1-F1
#
_entry.id   AF-A0A2E5WZF1-F1
#
_cell.length_a   1.000
_cell.length_b   1.000
_cell.length_c   1.000
_cell.angle_alpha   90.00
_cell.angle_beta   90.00
_cell.angle_gamma   90.00
#
_symmetry.space_group_name_H-M   'P 1'
#
loop_
_entity.id
_entity.type
_entity.pdbx_description
1 polymer ?
#
loop_
_entity_poly.entity_id
_entity_poly.type
_entity_poly.pdbx_seq_one_letter_code
_entity_poly.pdbx_strand_id
1 'polypeptide(L)'
;MKKKRFISIKNQQGIRKDLVTGKYIARKYVSGKEYSATKSKLIDAIEYRRNFYPLLTNCVEILRYFKRVPPILVEEDLPKV
;
A
#
# COMPACT_ATOMS: atom_id res chain seq x y z
N MET A 1 -1.42 -25.86 -22.80
CA MET A 1 -1.48 -24.40 -22.55
C MET A 1 -1.08 -24.11 -21.10
N LYS A 2 -0.07 -23.26 -20.85
CA LYS A 2 0.25 -22.81 -19.47
C LYS A 2 -0.93 -22.02 -18.91
N LYS A 3 -1.53 -22.47 -17.81
CA LYS A 3 -2.58 -21.71 -17.11
C LYS A 3 -1.99 -20.37 -16.64
N LYS A 4 -2.59 -19.25 -17.07
CA LYS A 4 -2.18 -17.93 -16.61
C LYS A 4 -2.51 -17.79 -15.12
N ARG A 5 -1.52 -17.52 -14.28
CA ARG A 5 -1.72 -17.36 -12.83
C ARG A 5 -2.62 -16.17 -12.49
N PHE A 6 -2.50 -15.08 -13.25
CA PHE A 6 -3.25 -13.85 -13.00
C PHE A 6 -4.20 -13.55 -14.15
N ILE A 7 -5.41 -13.12 -13.79
CA ILE A 7 -6.39 -12.59 -14.74
C ILE A 7 -6.68 -11.12 -14.44
N SER A 8 -6.76 -10.31 -15.49
CA SER A 8 -7.22 -8.92 -15.36
C SER A 8 -8.73 -8.90 -15.11
N ILE A 9 -9.19 -8.01 -14.24
CA ILE A 9 -10.63 -7.84 -14.00
C ILE A 9 -11.20 -6.87 -15.04
N LYS A 10 -12.29 -7.26 -15.71
CA LYS A 10 -12.97 -6.42 -16.71
C LYS A 10 -13.39 -5.09 -16.07
N ASN A 11 -13.16 -3.98 -16.78
CA ASN A 11 -13.45 -2.61 -16.35
C ASN A 11 -12.73 -2.14 -15.06
N GLN A 12 -11.74 -2.89 -14.57
CA GLN A 12 -10.97 -2.53 -13.38
C GLN A 12 -9.48 -2.51 -13.71
N GLN A 13 -9.04 -1.41 -14.32
CA GLN A 13 -7.63 -1.22 -14.71
C GLN A 13 -6.72 -1.33 -13.47
N GLY A 14 -5.58 -2.01 -13.64
CA GLY A 14 -4.60 -2.17 -12.56
C GLY A 14 -4.98 -3.22 -11.52
N ILE A 15 -6.15 -3.87 -11.61
CA ILE A 15 -6.56 -4.94 -10.71
C ILE A 15 -6.46 -6.29 -11.42
N ARG A 16 -5.80 -7.24 -10.76
CA ARG A 16 -5.70 -8.64 -11.21
C ARG A 16 -6.16 -9.58 -10.10
N LYS A 17 -6.79 -10.70 -10.47
CA LYS A 17 -7.08 -11.81 -9.57
C LYS A 17 -6.00 -12.88 -9.73
N ASP A 18 -5.41 -13.32 -8.62
CA ASP A 18 -4.55 -14.49 -8.55
C ASP A 18 -5.45 -15.74 -8.52
N LEU A 19 -5.34 -16.58 -9.54
CA LEU A 19 -6.12 -17.82 -9.64
C LEU A 19 -5.60 -18.92 -8.71
N VAL A 20 -4.39 -18.79 -8.18
CA VAL A 20 -3.82 -19.76 -7.23
C VAL A 20 -4.30 -19.46 -5.81
N THR A 21 -4.28 -18.19 -5.40
CA THR A 21 -4.62 -17.78 -4.03
C THR A 21 -6.05 -17.25 -3.87
N GLY A 22 -6.74 -16.97 -4.99
CA GLY A 22 -8.06 -16.33 -5.00
C GLY A 22 -8.06 -14.83 -4.65
N LYS A 23 -6.90 -14.27 -4.29
CA LYS A 23 -6.74 -12.87 -3.86
C LYS A 23 -6.70 -11.90 -5.03
N TYR A 24 -6.90 -10.62 -4.72
CA TYR A 24 -6.87 -9.51 -5.67
C TYR A 24 -5.64 -8.65 -5.45
N ILE A 25 -4.92 -8.36 -6.52
CA ILE A 25 -3.74 -7.50 -6.53
C ILE A 25 -4.12 -6.20 -7.22
N ALA A 26 -4.10 -5.11 -6.47
CA ALA A 26 -4.27 -3.76 -6.99
C ALA A 26 -2.89 -3.14 -7.25
N ARG A 27 -2.68 -2.57 -8.44
CA ARG A 27 -1.47 -1.86 -8.84
C ARG A 27 -1.80 -0.45 -9.31
N LYS A 28 -0.97 0.51 -8.90
CA LYS A 28 -1.06 1.91 -9.29
C LYS A 28 0.34 2.47 -9.50
N TYR A 29 0.53 3.19 -10.60
CA TYR A 29 1.75 3.93 -10.85
C TYR A 29 1.53 5.40 -10.48
N VAL A 30 2.45 5.97 -9.70
CA VAL A 30 2.47 7.41 -9.41
C VAL A 30 3.89 7.91 -9.60
N SER A 31 4.07 8.91 -10.47
CA SER A 31 5.39 9.46 -10.84
C SER A 31 6.40 8.39 -11.27
N GLY A 32 5.97 7.42 -12.08
CA GLY A 32 6.81 6.32 -12.56
C GLY A 32 7.06 5.18 -11.56
N LYS A 33 6.71 5.35 -10.28
CA LYS A 33 6.88 4.30 -9.25
C LYS A 33 5.63 3.43 -9.13
N GLU A 34 5.82 2.11 -9.08
CA GLU A 34 4.76 1.13 -8.86
C GLU A 34 4.44 0.97 -7.37
N TYR A 35 3.15 1.02 -7.05
CA TYR A 35 2.62 0.68 -5.74
C TYR A 35 1.62 -0.45 -5.91
N SER A 36 1.69 -1.44 -5.01
CA SER A 36 0.81 -2.60 -5.06
C SER A 36 0.31 -3.01 -3.69
N ALA A 37 -0.90 -3.56 -3.65
CA ALA A 37 -1.46 -4.19 -2.47
C ALA A 37 -2.22 -5.45 -2.84
N THR A 38 -2.09 -6.46 -1.99
CA THR A 38 -2.88 -7.70 -2.07
C THR A 38 -4.03 -7.63 -1.08
N LYS A 39 -5.24 -7.92 -1.56
CA LYS A 39 -6.49 -7.89 -0.79
C LYS A 39 -7.29 -9.18 -0.99
N SER A 40 -8.04 -9.58 0.03
CA SER A 40 -8.87 -10.79 -0.04
C SER A 40 -10.15 -10.57 -0.83
N LYS A 41 -10.71 -9.36 -0.81
CA LYS A 41 -11.93 -8.99 -1.53
C LYS A 41 -11.62 -8.07 -2.71
N LEU A 42 -12.44 -8.14 -3.75
CA LEU A 42 -12.34 -7.27 -4.92
C LEU A 42 -12.61 -5.81 -4.55
N ILE A 43 -13.60 -5.57 -3.69
CA ILE A 43 -13.99 -4.22 -3.27
C ILE A 43 -12.83 -3.48 -2.58
N ASP A 44 -12.15 -4.14 -1.64
CA ASP A 44 -10.98 -3.58 -0.95
C ASP A 44 -9.84 -3.24 -1.92
N ALA A 45 -9.66 -4.03 -2.99
CA ALA A 45 -8.66 -3.77 -4.02
C ALA A 45 -9.03 -2.54 -4.88
N ILE A 46 -10.33 -2.39 -5.20
CA ILE A 46 -10.87 -1.22 -5.91
C ILE A 46 -10.71 0.03 -5.04
N GLU A 47 -11.11 -0.03 -3.77
CA GLU A 47 -10.99 1.05 -2.80
C GLU A 47 -9.54 1.45 -2.59
N TYR A 48 -8.64 0.48 -2.41
CA TYR A 48 -7.21 0.76 -2.32
C TYR A 48 -6.75 1.57 -3.53
N ARG A 49 -7.03 1.13 -4.77
CA ARG A 49 -6.56 1.84 -5.96
C ARG A 49 -7.17 3.25 -6.09
N ARG A 50 -8.46 3.40 -5.79
CA ARG A 50 -9.17 4.69 -5.84
C ARG A 50 -8.60 5.67 -4.81
N ASN A 51 -8.41 5.22 -3.57
CA ASN A 51 -8.02 6.04 -2.44
C ASN A 51 -6.51 6.08 -2.20
N PHE A 52 -5.71 5.39 -3.03
CA PHE A 52 -4.26 5.39 -2.85
C PHE A 52 -3.66 6.73 -3.26
N TYR A 53 -3.10 7.43 -2.28
CA TYR A 53 -2.30 8.63 -2.43
C TYR A 53 -0.93 8.38 -1.77
N PRO A 54 0.19 8.41 -2.52
CA PRO A 54 1.50 8.09 -1.95
C PRO A 54 1.87 8.99 -0.77
N LEU A 55 1.59 10.29 -0.89
CA LEU A 55 1.92 11.29 0.13
C LEU A 55 1.15 11.07 1.44
N LEU A 56 -0.13 10.70 1.37
CA LEU A 56 -0.95 10.42 2.56
C LEU A 56 -0.59 9.06 3.20
N THR A 57 -0.16 8.09 2.40
CA THR A 57 0.24 6.77 2.90
C THR A 57 1.50 6.87 3.77
N ASN A 58 2.48 7.69 3.32
CA ASN A 58 3.68 7.96 4.10
C ASN A 58 3.35 8.59 5.46
N CYS A 59 2.43 9.56 5.53
CA CYS A 59 2.07 10.20 6.80
C CYS A 59 1.47 9.20 7.81
N VAL A 60 0.63 8.26 7.36
CA VAL A 60 0.03 7.26 8.26
C VAL A 60 1.07 6.24 8.73
N GLU A 61 2.01 5.82 7.87
CA GLU A 61 3.10 4.93 8.28
C GLU A 61 4.07 5.60 9.25
N ILE A 62 4.41 6.87 9.00
CA ILE A 62 5.22 7.69 9.89
C ILE A 62 4.55 7.83 11.26
N LEU A 63 3.25 8.16 11.29
CA LEU A 63 2.50 8.25 12.56
C LEU A 63 2.40 6.91 13.29
N ARG A 64 2.27 5.78 12.57
CA ARG A 64 2.28 4.44 13.19
C ARG A 64 3.65 4.05 13.71
N TYR A 65 4.72 4.45 13.04
CA TYR A 65 6.09 4.29 13.51
C TYR A 65 6.28 5.07 14.82
N PHE A 66 5.91 6.35 14.85
CA PHE A 66 5.98 7.18 16.06
C PHE A 66 5.07 6.71 17.21
N LYS A 67 3.94 6.05 16.93
CA LYS A 67 3.09 5.45 17.97
C LYS A 67 3.60 4.11 18.51
N ARG A 68 4.45 3.40 17.75
CA ARG A 68 5.06 2.12 18.15
C ARG A 68 6.40 2.31 18.85
N VAL A 69 7.13 3.36 18.50
CA VAL A 69 8.35 3.74 19.19
C VAL A 69 7.93 4.58 20.40
N PRO A 70 8.14 4.14 21.65
CA PRO A 70 7.96 5.04 22.79
C PRO A 70 8.86 6.26 22.54
N PRO A 71 8.45 7.48 22.93
CA PRO A 71 9.34 8.63 22.83
C PRO A 71 10.58 8.29 23.65
N ILE A 72 11.66 7.93 22.95
CA ILE A 72 12.99 8.02 23.52
C ILE A 72 13.11 9.50 23.76
N LEU A 73 13.08 9.90 25.03
CA LEU A 73 13.52 11.22 25.47
C LEU A 73 14.94 11.34 24.93
N VAL A 74 15.09 11.93 23.77
CA VAL A 74 16.36 12.51 23.38
C VAL A 74 16.42 13.75 24.25
N GLU A 75 16.98 13.58 25.45
CA GLU A 75 17.63 14.69 26.15
C GLU A 75 18.77 15.11 25.22
N GLU A 76 18.44 15.87 24.18
CA GLU A 76 19.45 16.67 23.51
C GLU A 76 19.91 17.68 24.56
N ASP A 77 21.17 17.54 24.95
CA ASP A 77 21.94 18.56 25.65
C ASP A 77 21.67 19.91 24.98
N LEU A 78 20.74 20.68 25.56
CA LEU A 78 20.55 22.08 25.23
C LEU A 78 21.89 22.78 25.48
N PRO A 79 22.49 23.46 24.48
CA PRO A 79 23.67 24.26 24.74
C PRO A 79 23.27 25.33 25.77
N LYS A 80 23.92 25.29 26.94
CA LYS A 80 23.82 26.35 27.94
C LYS A 80 24.25 27.65 27.28
N VAL A 81 23.31 28.58 27.11
CA VAL A 81 23.57 30.00 26.87
C VAL A 81 23.63 30.70 28.22
#